data_AF-A0A929BQ07-F1
#
_entry.id   AF-A0A929BQ07-F1
#
_cell.length_a   1.000
_cell.length_b   1.000
_cell.length_c   1.000
_cell.angle_alpha   90.00
_cell.angle_beta   90.00
_cell.angle_gamma   90.00
#
_symmetry.space_group_name_H-M   'P 1'
#
loop_
_entity.id
_entity.type
_entity.pdbx_description
1 polymer ?
#
loop_
_entity_poly.entity_id
_entity_poly.type
_entity_poly.pdbx_seq_one_letter_code
_entity_poly.pdbx_strand_id
1 'polypeptide(L)'
;VDVLLGMAAVAGATLMTDNPWAATVAGVMAVVGHNWSVFIRFGGGIGLSTLAGTLLWLSPVLTLTALVALALVWVTLARLLHVHRARATILTMIVVGPLLWALGLPLHGILLGVLDGAVVIIKTLPDWNRKYG
;
A
#
# COMPACT_ATOMS: atom_id res chain seq x y z
N VAL A 1 -5.23 -13.07 4.64
CA VAL A 1 -6.35 -12.35 5.29
C VAL A 1 -6.31 -10.87 4.92
N ASP A 2 -5.14 -10.22 5.02
CA ASP A 2 -4.97 -8.77 4.79
C ASP A 2 -5.34 -8.29 3.38
N VAL A 3 -4.97 -9.05 2.34
CA VAL A 3 -5.36 -8.74 0.95
C VAL A 3 -6.88 -8.73 0.80
N LEU A 4 -7.56 -9.74 1.34
CA LEU A 4 -9.01 -9.86 1.28
C LEU A 4 -9.71 -8.75 2.05
N LEU A 5 -9.14 -8.29 3.17
CA LEU A 5 -9.64 -7.14 3.91
C LEU A 5 -9.63 -5.87 3.03
N GLY A 6 -8.50 -5.60 2.36
CA GLY A 6 -8.38 -4.47 1.45
C GLY A 6 -9.37 -4.57 0.28
N MET A 7 -9.46 -5.75 -0.35
CA MET A 7 -10.44 -6.00 -1.42
C MET A 7 -11.88 -5.80 -0.93
N ALA A 8 -12.23 -6.35 0.23
CA ALA A 8 -13.59 -6.26 0.77
C ALA A 8 -14.00 -4.82 1.10
N ALA A 9 -13.07 -3.99 1.59
CA ALA A 9 -13.33 -2.59 1.87
C ALA A 9 -13.65 -1.80 0.60
N VAL A 10 -12.82 -1.96 -0.44
CA VAL A 10 -13.03 -1.28 -1.73
C VAL A 10 -14.28 -1.84 -2.42
N ALA A 11 -14.48 -3.16 -2.39
CA ALA A 11 -15.68 -3.82 -2.92
C ALA A 11 -16.95 -3.27 -2.28
N GLY A 12 -17.01 -3.22 -0.94
CA GLY A 12 -18.15 -2.67 -0.21
C GLY A 12 -18.47 -1.24 -0.62
N ALA A 13 -17.45 -0.38 -0.75
CA ALA A 13 -17.65 0.99 -1.22
C ALA A 13 -18.19 1.04 -2.66
N THR A 14 -17.59 0.28 -3.59
CA THR A 14 -18.03 0.26 -4.99
C THR A 14 -19.43 -0.32 -5.19
N LEU A 15 -19.88 -1.20 -4.29
CA LEU A 15 -21.23 -1.77 -4.34
C LEU A 15 -22.30 -0.84 -3.75
N MET A 16 -21.92 0.08 -2.87
CA MET A 16 -22.83 1.02 -2.21
C MET A 16 -22.94 2.36 -2.94
N THR A 17 -21.94 2.72 -3.75
CA THR A 17 -21.86 4.02 -4.41
C THR A 17 -21.05 3.95 -5.69
N ASP A 18 -21.53 4.64 -6.73
CA ASP A 18 -20.81 4.81 -8.01
C ASP A 18 -19.68 5.85 -7.93
N ASN A 19 -19.56 6.57 -6.82
CA ASN A 19 -18.51 7.56 -6.61
C ASN A 19 -17.13 6.88 -6.42
N PRO A 20 -16.17 7.03 -7.36
CA PRO A 20 -14.85 6.39 -7.27
C PRO A 20 -14.02 6.86 -6.07
N TRP A 21 -14.31 8.05 -5.54
CA TRP A 21 -13.63 8.58 -4.36
C TRP A 21 -14.00 7.84 -3.07
N ALA A 22 -15.21 7.25 -3.01
CA ALA A 22 -15.60 6.43 -1.87
C ALA A 22 -14.74 5.17 -1.78
N ALA A 23 -14.40 4.57 -2.92
CA ALA A 23 -13.48 3.44 -3.01
C ALA A 23 -12.07 3.81 -2.53
N THR A 24 -11.57 5.00 -2.90
CA THR A 24 -10.29 5.54 -2.41
C THR A 24 -10.30 5.68 -0.89
N VAL A 25 -11.30 6.36 -0.32
CA VAL A 25 -11.39 6.60 1.12
C VAL A 25 -11.54 5.28 1.89
N ALA A 26 -12.36 4.36 1.40
CA ALA A 26 -12.54 3.05 2.04
C ALA A 26 -11.25 2.22 2.02
N GLY A 27 -10.52 2.21 0.90
CA GLY A 27 -9.23 1.55 0.81
C GLY A 27 -8.22 2.12 1.80
N VAL A 28 -8.10 3.44 1.87
CA VAL A 28 -7.18 4.12 2.80
C VAL A 28 -7.53 3.81 4.26
N MET A 29 -8.81 3.88 4.62
CA MET A 29 -9.26 3.57 5.97
C MET A 29 -9.04 2.09 6.34
N ALA A 30 -9.12 1.17 5.38
CA ALA A 30 -8.80 -0.24 5.61
C ALA A 30 -7.32 -0.45 5.92
N VAL A 31 -6.41 0.23 5.20
CA VAL A 31 -4.96 0.16 5.46
C VAL A 31 -4.64 0.80 6.81
N VAL A 32 -5.19 1.98 7.10
CA VAL A 32 -5.02 2.67 8.39
C VAL A 32 -5.52 1.79 9.55
N GLY A 33 -6.73 1.23 9.43
CA GLY A 33 -7.31 0.36 10.46
C GLY A 33 -6.54 -0.94 10.65
N HIS A 34 -5.94 -1.50 9.60
CA HIS A 34 -5.05 -2.66 9.71
C HIS A 34 -3.71 -2.31 10.39
N ASN A 35 -3.15 -1.14 10.10
CA ASN A 35 -1.87 -0.70 10.65
C ASN A 35 -1.96 -0.26 12.11
N TRP A 36 -3.07 0.36 12.49
CA TRP A 36 -3.32 0.87 13.84
C TRP A 36 -4.70 0.43 14.31
N SER A 37 -4.85 -0.88 14.53
CA SER A 37 -6.13 -1.44 14.96
C SER A 37 -6.42 -1.08 16.41
N VAL A 38 -7.58 -0.47 16.64
CA VAL A 38 -8.06 -0.09 17.97
C VAL A 38 -8.21 -1.32 18.88
N PHE A 39 -8.58 -2.47 18.32
CA PHE A 39 -8.79 -3.73 19.05
C PHE A 39 -7.51 -4.29 19.67
N ILE A 40 -6.35 -3.94 19.12
CA ILE A 40 -5.04 -4.37 19.62
C ILE A 40 -4.18 -3.17 20.05
N ARG A 41 -4.82 -2.14 20.62
CA ARG A 41 -4.17 -0.95 21.21
C ARG A 41 -3.26 -0.20 20.21
N PHE A 42 -3.76 0.02 18.99
CA PHE A 42 -3.03 0.65 17.88
C PHE A 42 -1.79 -0.12 17.42
N GLY A 43 -1.68 -1.39 17.80
CA GLY A 43 -0.81 -2.35 17.14
C GLY A 43 -1.33 -2.73 15.75
N GLY A 44 -0.49 -3.41 14.96
CA GLY A 44 -0.86 -3.85 13.62
C GLY A 44 0.34 -4.05 12.70
N GLY A 45 0.06 -4.55 11.50
CA GLY A 45 1.05 -4.77 10.45
C GLY A 45 1.47 -3.48 9.74
N ILE A 46 2.25 -3.62 8.66
CA ILE A 46 2.73 -2.50 7.84
C ILE A 46 1.71 -2.09 6.77
N GLY A 47 0.80 -2.99 6.38
CA GLY A 47 -0.30 -2.68 5.46
C GLY A 47 0.00 -2.87 3.98
N LEU A 48 1.18 -3.39 3.61
CA LEU A 48 1.56 -3.66 2.20
C LEU A 48 0.58 -4.62 1.51
N SER A 49 0.19 -5.70 2.18
CA SER A 49 -0.75 -6.69 1.63
C SER A 49 -2.16 -6.14 1.53
N THR A 50 -2.57 -5.29 2.48
CA THR A 50 -3.88 -4.61 2.44
C THR A 50 -3.94 -3.63 1.27
N LEU A 51 -2.90 -2.81 1.08
CA LEU A 51 -2.75 -1.90 -0.07
C LEU A 51 -2.75 -2.66 -1.41
N ALA A 52 -2.04 -3.79 -1.49
CA ALA A 52 -2.08 -4.62 -2.69
C ALA A 52 -3.52 -5.11 -2.98
N GLY A 53 -4.27 -5.49 -1.94
CA GLY A 53 -5.66 -5.91 -2.05
C GLY A 53 -6.60 -4.80 -2.52
N THR A 54 -6.46 -3.58 -2.00
CA THR A 54 -7.30 -2.44 -2.40
C THR A 54 -7.12 -2.10 -3.89
N LEU A 55 -5.86 -2.07 -4.36
CA LEU A 55 -5.54 -1.84 -5.78
C LEU A 55 -6.00 -3.00 -6.68
N LEU A 56 -5.85 -4.26 -6.22
CA LEU A 56 -6.27 -5.44 -6.98
C LEU A 56 -7.76 -5.42 -7.32
N TRP A 57 -8.61 -4.89 -6.43
CA TRP A 57 -10.03 -4.74 -6.71
C TRP A 57 -10.31 -3.71 -7.80
N LEU A 58 -9.59 -2.58 -7.81
CA LEU A 58 -9.77 -1.52 -8.81
C LEU A 58 -9.29 -1.95 -10.20
N SER A 59 -8.11 -2.55 -10.27
CA SER A 59 -7.56 -3.03 -11.54
C SER A 59 -6.60 -4.18 -11.30
N PRO A 60 -7.03 -5.44 -11.49
CA PRO A 60 -6.17 -6.60 -11.26
C PRO A 60 -4.91 -6.58 -12.12
N VAL A 61 -5.06 -6.25 -13.41
CA VAL A 61 -3.95 -6.27 -14.38
C VAL A 61 -2.91 -5.21 -14.04
N LEU A 62 -3.33 -3.95 -13.85
CA LEU A 62 -2.40 -2.85 -13.55
C LEU A 62 -1.77 -3.01 -12.17
N THR A 63 -2.49 -3.62 -11.22
CA THR A 63 -1.93 -3.88 -9.89
C THR A 63 -0.89 -4.98 -9.94
N LEU A 64 -1.11 -6.06 -10.69
CA LEU A 64 -0.11 -7.10 -10.85
C LEU A 64 1.15 -6.58 -11.53
N THR A 65 1.02 -5.75 -12.57
CA THR A 65 2.19 -5.12 -13.21
C THR A 65 2.93 -4.18 -12.25
N ALA A 66 2.21 -3.36 -11.48
CA ALA A 66 2.79 -2.50 -10.46
C ALA A 66 3.50 -3.31 -9.36
N LEU A 67 2.88 -4.38 -8.86
CA LEU A 67 3.46 -5.24 -7.82
C LEU A 67 4.76 -5.90 -8.27
N VAL A 68 4.81 -6.40 -9.51
CA VAL A 68 6.04 -6.96 -10.08
C VAL A 68 7.13 -5.90 -10.16
N ALA A 69 6.82 -4.71 -10.67
CA ALA A 69 7.78 -3.61 -10.76
C ALA A 69 8.29 -3.16 -9.37
N LEU A 70 7.39 -2.98 -8.39
CA LEU A 70 7.75 -2.61 -7.03
C LEU A 70 8.56 -3.70 -6.31
N ALA A 71 8.24 -4.97 -6.54
CA ALA A 71 9.01 -6.09 -6.02
C ALA A 71 10.42 -6.10 -6.60
N LEU A 72 10.59 -5.86 -7.90
CA LEU A 72 11.91 -5.76 -8.53
C LEU A 72 12.73 -4.58 -7.97
N VAL A 73 12.10 -3.42 -7.79
CA VAL A 73 12.74 -2.26 -7.14
C VAL A 73 13.17 -2.63 -5.73
N TRP A 74 12.27 -3.21 -4.93
CA TRP A 74 12.56 -3.57 -3.54
C TRP A 74 13.66 -4.62 -3.42
N VAL A 75 13.64 -5.67 -4.24
CA VAL A 75 14.68 -6.72 -4.26
C VAL A 75 16.02 -6.13 -4.67
N THR A 76 16.06 -5.25 -5.67
CA THR A 76 17.28 -4.55 -6.09
C THR A 76 17.86 -3.74 -4.94
N LEU A 77 17.03 -2.93 -4.26
CA LEU A 77 17.47 -2.12 -3.12
C LEU A 77 17.96 -3.00 -1.95
N ALA A 78 17.18 -4.02 -1.56
CA ALA A 78 17.43 -4.81 -0.37
C ALA A 78 18.55 -5.84 -0.55
N ARG A 79 18.63 -6.50 -1.72
CA ARG A 79 19.60 -7.58 -1.97
C ARG A 79 20.83 -7.14 -2.75
N LEU A 80 20.70 -6.25 -3.74
CA LEU A 80 21.85 -5.85 -4.56
C LEU A 80 22.59 -4.67 -3.93
N LEU A 81 21.87 -3.69 -3.40
CA LEU A 81 22.45 -2.50 -2.78
C LEU A 81 22.59 -2.62 -1.25
N HIS A 82 22.25 -3.78 -0.67
CA HIS A 82 22.29 -4.07 0.77
C HIS A 82 21.65 -2.98 1.65
N VAL A 83 20.63 -2.30 1.12
CA VAL A 83 19.90 -1.26 1.84
C VAL A 83 19.05 -1.92 2.92
N HIS A 84 19.05 -1.34 4.13
CA HIS A 84 18.25 -1.85 5.24
C HIS A 84 16.75 -1.96 4.85
N ARG A 85 16.08 -3.05 5.26
CA ARG A 85 14.72 -3.40 4.78
C ARG A 85 13.69 -2.26 4.93
N ALA A 86 13.76 -1.53 6.04
CA ALA A 86 12.90 -0.37 6.27
C ALA A 86 13.13 0.75 5.22
N ARG A 87 14.40 1.04 4.90
CA ARG A 87 14.78 2.04 3.90
C ARG A 87 14.37 1.62 2.49
N ALA A 88 14.58 0.34 2.15
CA ALA A 88 14.14 -0.20 0.86
C ALA A 88 12.62 -0.06 0.69
N THR A 89 11.84 -0.36 1.73
CA THR A 89 10.37 -0.24 1.70
C THR A 89 9.92 1.22 1.52
N ILE A 90 10.53 2.16 2.24
CA ILE A 90 10.22 3.60 2.11
C ILE A 90 10.51 4.09 0.69
N LEU A 91 11.67 3.75 0.13
CA LEU A 91 12.03 4.10 -1.24
C LEU A 91 11.06 3.49 -2.25
N THR A 92 10.67 2.23 -2.08
CA THR A 92 9.66 1.58 -2.93
C THR A 92 8.30 2.30 -2.86
N MET A 93 7.87 2.74 -1.68
CA MET A 93 6.59 3.47 -1.53
C MET A 93 6.63 4.86 -2.17
N ILE A 94 7.79 5.51 -2.24
CA ILE A 94 7.95 6.77 -2.99
C ILE A 94 7.76 6.53 -4.50
N VAL A 95 8.18 5.38 -5.01
CA VAL A 95 8.05 5.01 -6.44
C VAL A 95 6.61 4.64 -6.82
N VAL A 96 5.75 4.24 -5.87
CA VAL A 96 4.35 3.84 -6.14
C VAL A 96 3.59 4.90 -6.93
N GLY A 97 3.61 6.17 -6.51
CA GLY A 97 2.87 7.25 -7.18
C GLY A 97 3.27 7.44 -8.65
N PRO A 98 4.56 7.70 -8.95
CA PRO A 98 5.06 7.80 -10.32
C PRO A 98 4.78 6.55 -11.16
N LEU A 99 4.90 5.36 -10.57
CA LEU A 99 4.64 4.10 -11.26
C LEU A 99 3.16 3.95 -11.64
N LEU A 100 2.23 4.20 -10.71
CA LEU A 100 0.80 4.12 -10.99
C LEU A 100 0.37 5.17 -12.03
N TRP A 101 0.98 6.36 -11.99
CA TRP A 101 0.79 7.38 -13.00
C TRP A 101 1.30 6.93 -14.38
N ALA A 102 2.51 6.36 -14.45
CA ALA A 102 3.08 5.84 -15.69
C ALA A 102 2.27 4.66 -16.28
N LEU A 103 1.59 3.88 -15.43
CA LEU A 103 0.68 2.82 -15.84
C LEU A 103 -0.71 3.32 -16.27
N GLY A 104 -0.97 4.63 -16.20
CA GLY A 104 -2.21 5.24 -16.65
C GLY A 104 -3.41 4.99 -15.74
N LEU A 105 -3.19 4.72 -14.44
CA LEU A 105 -4.31 4.59 -13.51
C LEU A 105 -5.10 5.91 -13.40
N PRO A 106 -6.42 5.83 -13.16
CA PRO A 106 -7.21 7.02 -12.89
C PRO A 106 -6.76 7.68 -11.57
N LEU A 107 -7.01 8.99 -11.46
CA LEU A 107 -6.55 9.81 -10.33
C LEU A 107 -6.91 9.22 -8.96
N HIS A 108 -8.11 8.66 -8.81
CA HIS A 108 -8.56 8.05 -7.55
C HIS A 108 -7.74 6.81 -7.15
N GLY A 109 -7.27 6.02 -8.13
CA GLY A 109 -6.38 4.88 -7.90
C GLY A 109 -4.94 5.29 -7.60
N ILE A 110 -4.44 6.33 -8.27
CA ILE A 110 -3.13 6.93 -7.96
C ILE A 110 -3.13 7.49 -6.54
N LEU A 111 -4.16 8.23 -6.16
CA LEU A 111 -4.28 8.81 -4.82
C LEU A 111 -4.45 7.75 -3.74
N LEU A 112 -5.21 6.68 -4.01
CA LEU A 112 -5.24 5.52 -3.12
C LEU A 112 -3.82 4.98 -2.87
N GLY A 113 -3.06 4.73 -3.94
CA GLY A 113 -1.70 4.21 -3.84
C GLY A 113 -0.72 5.14 -3.13
N VAL A 114 -0.81 6.45 -3.38
CA VAL A 114 0.05 7.47 -2.76
C VAL A 114 -0.28 7.64 -1.27
N LEU A 115 -1.56 7.72 -0.92
CA LEU A 115 -2.01 7.89 0.46
C LEU A 115 -1.67 6.65 1.30
N ASP A 116 -1.92 5.46 0.77
CA ASP A 116 -1.56 4.21 1.43
C ASP A 116 -0.04 4.02 1.49
N GLY A 117 0.69 4.43 0.45
CA GLY A 117 2.14 4.49 0.47
C GLY A 117 2.68 5.40 1.59
N ALA A 118 2.05 6.57 1.80
CA ALA A 118 2.38 7.46 2.91
C ALA A 118 2.09 6.81 4.27
N VAL A 119 0.94 6.14 4.41
CA VAL A 119 0.58 5.36 5.62
C VAL A 119 1.61 4.27 5.92
N VAL A 120 2.04 3.52 4.90
CA VAL A 120 3.09 2.50 5.01
C VAL A 120 4.42 3.14 5.44
N ILE A 121 4.80 4.28 4.85
CA ILE A 121 6.02 5.01 5.22
C ILE A 121 5.97 5.44 6.69
N ILE A 122 4.86 6.04 7.14
CA ILE A 122 4.66 6.45 8.54
C ILE A 122 4.79 5.25 9.49
N LYS A 123 4.22 4.10 9.13
CA LYS A 123 4.32 2.89 9.94
C LYS A 123 5.74 2.29 9.96
N THR A 124 6.49 2.47 8.88
CA THR A 124 7.84 1.88 8.71
C THR A 124 8.96 2.81 9.22
N LEU A 125 8.68 4.11 9.38
CA LEU A 125 9.62 5.14 9.86
C LEU A 125 10.30 4.81 11.20
N PRO A 126 9.61 4.29 12.23
CA PRO A 126 10.25 3.94 13.51
C PRO A 126 11.34 2.88 13.39
N ASP A 127 11.26 2.00 12.38
CA ASP A 127 12.26 0.95 12.14
C ASP A 127 13.51 1.48 11.41
N TRP A 128 13.53 2.76 11.00
CA TRP A 128 14.67 3.40 10.32
C TRP A 128 15.96 3.41 11.14
N ASN A 129 15.85 3.54 12.47
CA ASN A 129 16.98 3.64 13.41
C ASN A 129 17.11 2.43 14.34
N ARG A 130 16.32 1.37 14.16
CA ARG A 130 16.46 0.16 14.98
C ARG A 130 17.75 -0.56 14.61
N LYS A 131 18.76 -0.42 15.46
CA LYS A 131 19.93 -1.30 15.47
C LYS A 131 19.48 -2.60 16.15
N TYR A 132 19.38 -3.68 15.38
CA TYR A 132 19.33 -5.02 15.96
C TYR A 132 20.75 -5.30 16.48
N GLY A 133 20.94 -5.10 17.78
CA GLY A 133 22.15 -5.53 18.50
C GLY A 133 22.12 -7.02 18.75
#